data_AF-A0A956S6V8-F1
#
_entry.id   AF-A0A956S6V8-F1
#
_cell.length_a   1.000
_cell.length_b   1.000
_cell.length_c   1.000
_cell.angle_alpha   90.00
_cell.angle_beta   90.00
_cell.angle_gamma   90.00
#
_symmetry.space_group_name_H-M   'P 1'
#
loop_
_entity.id
_entity.type
_entity.pdbx_description
1 polymer ?
#
loop_
_entity_poly.entity_id
_entity_poly.type
_entity_poly.pdbx_seq_one_letter_code
_entity_poly.pdbx_strand_id
1 'polypeptide(L)'
;CLFKDNSGLMWIGTYSGVSIFNPNSSFIHFKSEMEDDTINSNLIQGIYEDQDGTFWIGSNESGVNILNENSVKYLNTKNSDLLNDSIRDITGLKNNIYLGTNEGLSVLTKNDKKGEDYTITNYTEENGLPSNKVRSLYVDSKGYVWIGTNKGIATLDPNNNIIDISYIFEKIGVSDKFVRAVYEDSSGNYYIGCFLDGGLIKINPKTKKYTIYKNKEDDYSSISNNSIRDITEDSK
;
A
#
# COMPACT_ATOMS: atom_id res chain seq x y z
N CYS A 1 -6.74 8.14 -1.48
CA CYS A 1 -6.09 7.58 -0.26
C CYS A 1 -6.15 8.61 0.87
N LEU A 2 -5.89 8.18 2.10
CA LEU A 2 -5.70 9.06 3.26
C LEU A 2 -4.38 8.66 3.91
N PHE A 3 -3.49 9.62 4.14
CA PHE A 3 -2.21 9.42 4.83
C PHE A 3 -2.03 10.50 5.89
N LYS A 4 -1.51 10.15 7.06
CA LYS A 4 -1.18 11.13 8.10
C LYS A 4 0.35 11.20 8.20
N ASP A 5 0.89 12.40 8.00
CA ASP A 5 2.33 12.64 8.05
C ASP A 5 2.83 12.78 9.50
N ASN A 6 4.16 12.82 9.66
CA ASN A 6 4.81 12.93 10.97
C ASN A 6 4.53 14.27 11.67
N SER A 7 4.17 15.30 10.92
CA SER A 7 3.79 16.61 11.46
C SER A 7 2.33 16.67 11.95
N GLY A 8 1.55 15.62 11.66
CA GLY A 8 0.14 15.50 12.05
C GLY A 8 -0.85 16.03 11.01
N LEU A 9 -0.39 16.39 9.81
CA LEU A 9 -1.26 16.78 8.70
C LEU A 9 -1.83 15.54 8.02
N MET A 10 -3.05 15.68 7.49
CA MET A 10 -3.71 14.64 6.73
C MET A 10 -3.60 14.93 5.23
N TRP A 11 -2.95 14.05 4.50
CA TRP A 11 -2.83 14.05 3.05
C TRP A 11 -3.96 13.23 2.44
N ILE A 12 -4.82 13.89 1.68
CA ILE A 12 -5.99 13.32 1.03
C ILE A 12 -5.71 13.27 -0.48
N GLY A 13 -5.40 12.07 -0.98
CA GLY A 13 -5.31 11.82 -2.42
C GLY A 13 -6.71 11.66 -3.01
N THR A 14 -7.06 12.53 -3.95
CA THR A 14 -8.34 12.52 -4.68
C THR A 14 -8.11 12.14 -6.15
N TYR A 15 -9.20 12.04 -6.93
CA TYR A 15 -9.12 11.91 -8.39
C TYR A 15 -8.76 13.25 -9.09
N SER A 16 -8.51 14.32 -8.33
CA SER A 16 -8.23 15.67 -8.85
C SER A 16 -7.00 16.33 -8.21
N GLY A 17 -6.12 15.53 -7.59
CA GLY A 17 -4.88 15.98 -6.95
C GLY A 17 -4.79 15.60 -5.47
N VAL A 18 -3.86 16.24 -4.76
CA VAL A 18 -3.61 16.04 -3.33
C VAL A 18 -4.11 17.25 -2.54
N SER A 19 -4.94 17.03 -1.53
CA SER A 19 -5.30 18.06 -0.56
C SER A 19 -4.66 17.75 0.78
N ILE A 20 -4.02 18.74 1.40
CA ILE A 20 -3.47 18.62 2.75
C ILE A 20 -4.44 19.31 3.71
N PHE A 21 -4.91 18.57 4.69
CA PHE A 21 -5.77 19.05 5.75
C PHE A 21 -5.00 19.09 7.06
N ASN A 22 -4.91 20.27 7.67
CA ASN A 22 -4.47 20.42 9.04
C ASN A 22 -5.68 20.39 9.96
N PRO A 23 -5.82 19.43 10.90
CA PRO A 23 -6.96 19.40 11.82
C PRO A 23 -7.08 20.62 12.73
N ASN A 24 -6.02 21.44 12.85
CA ASN A 24 -5.98 22.67 13.64
C ASN A 24 -6.09 23.96 12.80
N SER A 25 -6.25 23.88 11.46
CA SER A 25 -6.44 25.05 10.58
C SER A 25 -7.24 24.72 9.30
N SER A 26 -7.24 25.63 8.32
CA SER A 26 -7.92 25.47 7.02
C SER A 26 -7.10 24.65 6.00
N PHE A 27 -7.78 24.08 4.99
CA PHE A 27 -7.19 23.25 3.92
C PHE A 27 -6.08 23.97 3.12
N ILE A 28 -5.00 23.26 2.79
CA ILE A 28 -3.99 23.67 1.78
C ILE A 28 -4.13 22.72 0.59
N HIS A 29 -4.34 23.24 -0.61
CA HIS A 29 -4.52 22.45 -1.82
C HIS A 29 -3.23 22.44 -2.66
N PHE A 30 -2.70 21.26 -3.00
CA PHE A 30 -1.70 21.10 -4.05
C PHE A 30 -2.41 20.59 -5.31
N LYS A 31 -2.71 21.51 -6.22
CA LYS A 31 -3.32 21.21 -7.51
C LYS A 31 -2.24 21.22 -8.58
N SER A 32 -2.28 20.30 -9.54
CA SER A 32 -1.52 20.45 -10.78
C SER A 32 -2.06 21.66 -11.53
N GLU A 33 -1.37 22.79 -11.42
CA GLU A 33 -1.46 23.90 -12.36
C GLU A 33 -0.25 23.77 -13.28
N MET A 34 -0.48 23.82 -14.60
CA MET A 34 0.53 23.62 -15.63
C MET A 34 1.64 24.68 -15.57
N GLU A 35 2.61 24.52 -14.68
CA GLU A 35 3.93 25.15 -14.70
C GLU A 35 4.97 24.15 -14.17
N ASP A 36 6.20 24.28 -14.66
CA ASP A 36 7.36 23.47 -14.24
C ASP A 36 7.43 23.49 -12.70
N ASP A 37 7.42 22.32 -12.05
CA ASP A 37 7.35 22.08 -10.58
C ASP A 37 6.00 21.58 -10.01
N THR A 38 5.14 20.90 -10.79
CA THR A 38 3.90 20.26 -10.27
C THR A 38 3.85 18.74 -10.39
N ILE A 39 3.08 18.09 -9.50
CA ILE A 39 2.82 16.64 -9.47
C ILE A 39 2.29 16.21 -10.85
N ASN A 40 2.90 15.18 -11.44
CA ASN A 40 2.63 14.79 -12.83
C ASN A 40 1.26 14.13 -13.06
N SER A 41 0.43 13.97 -12.02
CA SER A 41 -0.89 13.38 -12.11
C SER A 41 -1.80 13.81 -10.97
N ASN A 42 -3.08 13.95 -11.29
CA ASN A 42 -4.14 14.26 -10.33
C ASN A 42 -4.82 13.00 -9.75
N LEU A 43 -4.47 11.79 -10.21
CA LEU A 43 -5.09 10.54 -9.78
C LEU A 43 -4.19 9.83 -8.76
N ILE A 44 -4.18 10.32 -7.53
CA ILE A 44 -3.27 9.82 -6.49
C ILE A 44 -3.86 8.60 -5.78
N GLN A 45 -3.14 7.48 -5.85
CA GLN A 45 -3.57 6.19 -5.31
C GLN A 45 -2.93 5.91 -3.95
N GLY A 46 -1.74 6.47 -3.68
CA GLY A 46 -1.02 6.25 -2.44
C GLY A 46 0.02 7.33 -2.17
N ILE A 47 0.26 7.61 -0.89
CA ILE A 47 1.24 8.59 -0.42
C ILE A 47 1.99 7.93 0.74
N TYR A 48 3.32 8.05 0.73
CA TYR A 48 4.19 7.58 1.80
C TYR A 48 5.26 8.64 2.09
N GLU A 49 5.44 8.99 3.36
CA GLU A 49 6.55 9.83 3.83
C GLU A 49 7.63 8.90 4.40
N ASP A 50 8.86 9.03 3.89
CA ASP A 50 9.98 8.30 4.47
C ASP A 50 10.60 9.03 5.68
N GLN A 51 11.53 8.36 6.36
CA GLN A 51 12.20 8.90 7.55
C GLN A 51 13.03 10.18 7.30
N ASP A 52 13.34 10.48 6.03
CA ASP A 52 14.11 11.66 5.62
C ASP A 52 13.18 12.83 5.24
N GLY A 53 11.86 12.69 5.43
CA GLY A 53 10.85 13.69 5.08
C GLY A 53 10.56 13.76 3.58
N THR A 54 11.00 12.77 2.79
CA THR A 54 10.70 12.70 1.36
C THR A 54 9.33 12.05 1.16
N PHE A 55 8.48 12.72 0.40
CA PHE A 55 7.16 12.23 0.02
C PHE A 55 7.23 11.46 -1.29
N TRP A 56 6.67 10.26 -1.25
CA TRP A 56 6.54 9.35 -2.35
C TRP A 56 5.06 9.26 -2.74
N ILE A 57 4.73 9.75 -3.93
CA ILE A 57 3.35 9.93 -4.37
C ILE A 57 3.10 9.06 -5.61
N GLY A 58 2.40 7.96 -5.40
CA GLY A 58 2.01 7.03 -6.47
C GLY A 58 0.82 7.57 -7.25
N SER A 59 0.97 7.66 -8.57
CA SER A 59 -0.09 8.05 -9.48
C SER A 59 -0.71 6.86 -10.20
N ASN A 60 -1.93 7.03 -10.70
CA ASN A 60 -2.64 5.98 -11.42
C ASN A 60 -2.05 5.66 -12.80
N GLU A 61 -1.31 6.58 -13.43
CA GLU A 61 -0.89 6.48 -14.84
C GLU A 61 0.48 7.10 -15.16
N SER A 62 1.17 7.71 -14.20
CA SER A 62 2.37 8.52 -14.45
C SER A 62 3.55 8.12 -13.58
N GLY A 63 3.48 6.93 -12.97
CA GLY A 63 4.49 6.38 -12.08
C GLY A 63 4.46 7.04 -10.71
N VAL A 64 5.64 7.28 -10.14
CA VAL A 64 5.80 7.82 -8.78
C VAL A 64 6.46 9.19 -8.83
N ASN A 65 5.91 10.14 -8.07
CA ASN A 65 6.55 11.43 -7.81
C ASN A 65 7.32 11.35 -6.49
N ILE A 66 8.47 12.00 -6.45
CA ILE A 66 9.38 12.06 -5.31
C ILE A 66 9.55 13.54 -4.97
N LEU A 67 9.02 13.96 -3.82
CA LEU A 67 9.01 15.35 -3.40
C LEU A 67 9.81 15.49 -2.10
N ASN A 68 10.81 16.37 -2.10
CA ASN A 68 11.51 16.80 -0.90
C ASN A 68 11.51 18.34 -0.83
N GLU A 69 12.04 18.93 0.25
CA GLU A 69 12.04 20.39 0.45
C GLU A 69 12.64 21.19 -0.71
N ASN A 70 13.52 20.58 -1.52
CA ASN A 70 14.33 21.27 -2.51
C ASN A 70 14.10 20.82 -3.96
N SER A 71 13.30 19.78 -4.20
CA SER A 71 13.13 19.21 -5.54
C SER A 71 11.88 18.36 -5.70
N VAL A 72 11.34 18.37 -6.92
CA VAL A 72 10.33 17.43 -7.41
C VAL A 72 10.96 16.58 -8.51
N LYS A 73 10.95 15.26 -8.34
CA LYS A 73 11.36 14.28 -9.36
C LYS A 73 10.21 13.34 -9.66
N TYR A 74 10.25 12.67 -10.80
CA TYR A 74 9.31 11.60 -11.11
C TYR A 74 10.01 10.43 -11.80
N LEU A 75 9.53 9.23 -11.53
CA LEU A 75 9.97 7.99 -12.15
C LEU A 75 8.78 7.31 -12.83
N ASN A 76 8.98 6.85 -14.05
CA ASN A 76 8.05 6.06 -14.84
C ASN A 76 8.81 5.05 -15.72
N THR A 77 8.09 4.19 -16.42
CA THR A 77 8.63 3.15 -17.32
C THR A 77 9.50 3.69 -18.46
N LYS A 78 9.41 4.99 -18.79
CA LYS A 78 10.20 5.60 -19.88
C LYS A 78 11.56 6.11 -19.41
N ASN A 79 11.69 6.47 -18.13
CA ASN A 79 12.91 7.06 -17.57
C ASN A 79 13.52 6.24 -16.41
N SER A 80 12.97 5.06 -16.13
CA SER A 80 13.42 4.17 -15.06
C SER A 80 12.99 2.72 -15.33
N ASP A 81 13.51 1.78 -14.53
CA ASP A 81 13.18 0.35 -14.61
C ASP A 81 11.88 -0.02 -13.88
N LEU A 82 10.97 0.93 -13.67
CA LEU A 82 9.65 0.61 -13.11
C LEU A 82 8.89 -0.36 -14.01
N LEU A 83 8.17 -1.31 -13.41
CA LEU A 83 7.35 -2.28 -14.15
C LEU A 83 6.15 -1.64 -14.84
N ASN A 84 5.57 -0.62 -14.21
CA ASN A 84 4.31 -0.04 -14.67
C ASN A 84 4.10 1.35 -14.09
N ASP A 85 3.47 2.23 -14.88
CA ASP A 85 3.17 3.60 -14.46
C ASP A 85 1.93 3.70 -13.56
N SER A 86 1.17 2.63 -13.42
CA SER A 86 -0.03 2.58 -12.58
C SER A 86 0.31 2.07 -11.19
N ILE A 87 0.62 3.00 -10.29
CA ILE A 87 0.88 2.71 -8.88
C ILE A 87 -0.47 2.54 -8.17
N ARG A 88 -0.70 1.36 -7.61
CA ARG A 88 -1.94 0.95 -6.94
C ARG A 88 -1.87 1.08 -5.43
N ASP A 89 -0.67 0.93 -4.89
CA ASP A 89 -0.39 1.14 -3.47
C ASP A 89 1.09 1.46 -3.27
N ILE A 90 1.40 2.13 -2.16
CA ILE A 90 2.76 2.51 -1.78
C ILE A 90 2.97 2.38 -0.28
N THR A 91 4.11 1.83 0.10
CA THR A 91 4.58 1.79 1.49
C THR A 91 6.11 1.81 1.52
N GLY A 92 6.72 1.87 2.68
CA GLY A 92 8.17 1.87 2.80
C GLY A 92 8.66 1.33 4.14
N LEU A 93 9.92 0.89 4.14
CA LEU A 93 10.63 0.46 5.33
C LEU A 93 12.12 0.80 5.16
N LYS A 94 12.65 1.61 6.09
CA LYS A 94 14.06 2.07 6.06
C LYS A 94 14.36 2.78 4.73
N ASN A 95 15.20 2.18 3.90
CA ASN A 95 15.65 2.72 2.62
C ASN A 95 14.83 2.21 1.43
N ASN A 96 13.87 1.32 1.66
CA ASN A 96 13.09 0.68 0.61
C ASN A 96 11.71 1.31 0.51
N ILE A 97 11.33 1.65 -0.72
CA ILE A 97 9.98 2.08 -1.08
C ILE A 97 9.38 1.00 -1.96
N TYR A 98 8.21 0.53 -1.58
CA TYR A 98 7.51 -0.57 -2.22
C TYR A 98 6.33 -0.01 -3.02
N LEU A 99 6.31 -0.26 -4.32
CA LEU A 99 5.30 0.20 -5.25
C LEU A 99 4.51 -0.99 -5.80
N GLY A 100 3.27 -1.13 -5.37
CA GLY A 100 2.36 -2.13 -5.91
C GLY A 100 1.80 -1.64 -7.22
N THR A 101 1.92 -2.43 -8.30
CA THR A 101 1.47 -2.03 -9.64
C THR A 101 0.51 -3.05 -10.26
N ASN A 102 0.10 -2.82 -11.52
CA ASN A 102 -0.66 -3.82 -12.27
C ASN A 102 0.21 -4.93 -12.89
N GLU A 103 1.53 -4.75 -12.93
CA GLU A 103 2.48 -5.68 -13.55
C GLU A 103 3.48 -6.30 -12.56
N GLY A 104 3.29 -6.05 -11.26
CA GLY A 104 4.09 -6.62 -10.18
C GLY A 104 4.38 -5.62 -9.08
N LEU A 105 5.37 -5.95 -8.25
CA LEU A 105 5.92 -5.09 -7.21
C LEU A 105 7.26 -4.50 -7.69
N SER A 106 7.39 -3.18 -7.69
CA SER A 106 8.68 -2.51 -7.86
C SER A 106 9.19 -2.01 -6.51
N VAL A 107 10.46 -2.28 -6.19
CA VAL A 107 11.11 -1.87 -4.95
C VAL A 107 12.24 -0.90 -5.27
N LEU A 108 12.11 0.33 -4.81
CA LEU A 108 13.12 1.37 -4.96
C LEU A 108 13.97 1.38 -3.69
N THR A 109 15.25 1.11 -3.84
CA THR A 109 16.23 1.12 -2.74
C THR A 109 17.07 2.39 -2.82
N LYS A 110 17.01 3.24 -1.80
CA LYS A 110 17.88 4.42 -1.65
C LYS A 110 19.34 3.99 -1.53
N ASN A 111 20.18 4.43 -2.46
CA ASN A 111 21.62 4.15 -2.45
C ASN A 111 22.41 5.18 -1.62
N ASP A 112 21.85 6.39 -1.44
CA ASP A 112 22.46 7.46 -0.66
C ASP A 112 21.47 8.06 0.37
N LYS A 113 22.01 8.84 1.31
CA LYS A 113 21.21 9.52 2.35
C LYS A 113 20.44 10.73 1.81
N LYS A 114 20.72 11.18 0.59
CA LYS A 114 20.08 12.35 -0.02
C LYS A 114 18.86 11.99 -0.86
N GLY A 115 18.63 10.70 -1.15
CA GLY A 115 17.52 10.26 -1.99
C GLY A 115 17.69 10.76 -3.43
N GLU A 116 18.93 10.82 -3.92
CA GLU A 116 19.19 11.26 -5.29
C GLU A 116 19.35 10.08 -6.24
N ASP A 117 19.87 8.95 -5.74
CA ASP A 117 20.08 7.72 -6.51
C ASP A 117 19.34 6.52 -5.92
N TYR A 118 18.75 5.73 -6.82
CA TYR A 118 17.93 4.57 -6.48
C TYR A 118 18.25 3.39 -7.38
N THR A 119 18.18 2.19 -6.80
CA THR A 119 18.14 0.94 -7.57
C THR A 119 16.72 0.39 -7.53
N ILE A 120 16.20 -0.04 -8.68
CA ILE A 120 14.87 -0.64 -8.79
C ILE A 120 15.02 -2.15 -8.92
N THR A 121 14.34 -2.89 -8.04
CA THR A 121 14.20 -4.35 -8.13
C THR A 121 12.75 -4.72 -8.30
N ASN A 122 12.46 -5.63 -9.22
CA ASN A 122 11.11 -5.96 -9.65
C ASN A 122 10.75 -7.41 -9.29
N TYR A 123 9.52 -7.62 -8.82
CA TYR A 123 8.96 -8.93 -8.50
C TYR A 123 7.65 -9.16 -9.23
N THR A 124 7.55 -10.31 -9.90
CA THR A 124 6.38 -10.74 -10.68
C THR A 124 5.93 -12.15 -10.26
N GLU A 125 4.96 -12.71 -10.97
CA GLU A 125 4.57 -14.13 -10.87
C GLU A 125 5.76 -15.08 -11.07
N GLU A 126 6.76 -14.71 -11.89
CA GLU A 126 7.99 -15.50 -12.08
C GLU A 126 8.85 -15.57 -10.82
N ASN A 127 8.74 -14.58 -9.94
CA ASN A 127 9.42 -14.55 -8.65
C ASN A 127 8.60 -15.19 -7.52
N GLY A 128 7.39 -15.70 -7.81
CA GLY A 128 6.52 -16.36 -6.85
C GLY A 128 5.35 -15.52 -6.34
N LEU A 129 5.06 -14.35 -6.94
CA LEU A 129 3.83 -13.64 -6.62
C LEU A 129 2.59 -14.46 -7.06
N PRO A 130 1.49 -14.48 -6.28
CA PRO A 130 0.25 -15.14 -6.70
C PRO A 130 -0.40 -14.46 -7.91
N SER A 131 -0.20 -13.14 -8.05
CA SER A 131 -0.44 -12.43 -9.29
C SER A 131 0.34 -11.13 -9.42
N ASN A 132 0.62 -10.72 -10.65
CA ASN A 132 1.23 -9.41 -10.97
C ASN A 132 0.35 -8.22 -10.55
N LYS A 133 -0.96 -8.41 -10.44
CA LYS A 133 -1.89 -7.34 -10.04
C LYS A 133 -1.83 -7.14 -8.53
N VAL A 134 -0.84 -6.37 -8.08
CA VAL A 134 -0.69 -5.96 -6.68
C VAL A 134 -1.75 -4.91 -6.35
N ARG A 135 -2.39 -5.07 -5.20
CA ARG A 135 -3.58 -4.32 -4.79
C ARG A 135 -3.49 -3.79 -3.37
N SER A 136 -2.64 -4.35 -2.53
CA SER A 136 -2.35 -3.78 -1.22
C SER A 136 -0.94 -4.13 -0.78
N LEU A 137 -0.31 -3.22 -0.06
CA LEU A 137 0.98 -3.38 0.56
C LEU A 137 0.89 -3.00 2.03
N TYR A 138 1.53 -3.79 2.88
CA TYR A 138 1.61 -3.50 4.32
C TYR A 138 2.94 -3.98 4.88
N VAL A 139 3.62 -3.14 5.65
CA VAL A 139 4.84 -3.52 6.36
C VAL A 139 4.48 -3.87 7.79
N ASP A 140 4.81 -5.10 8.22
CA ASP A 140 4.55 -5.53 9.59
C ASP A 140 5.69 -5.19 10.56
N SER A 141 5.43 -5.37 11.86
CA SER A 141 6.40 -5.07 12.93
C SER A 141 7.69 -5.91 12.87
N LYS A 142 7.71 -6.99 12.08
CA LYS A 142 8.85 -7.88 11.90
C LYS A 142 9.66 -7.52 10.64
N GLY A 143 9.21 -6.54 9.86
CA GLY A 143 9.85 -6.10 8.64
C GLY A 143 9.51 -6.96 7.42
N TYR A 144 8.46 -7.78 7.47
CA TYR A 144 7.91 -8.41 6.28
C TYR A 144 7.00 -7.42 5.55
N VAL A 145 7.05 -7.43 4.22
CA VAL A 145 6.09 -6.71 3.38
C VAL A 145 5.03 -7.69 2.92
N TRP A 146 3.80 -7.49 3.37
CA TRP A 146 2.63 -8.21 2.92
C TRP A 146 2.17 -7.63 1.58
N ILE A 147 1.91 -8.51 0.62
CA ILE A 147 1.59 -8.19 -0.76
C ILE A 147 0.25 -8.83 -1.09
N GLY A 148 -0.82 -8.06 -0.97
CA GLY A 148 -2.14 -8.47 -1.41
C GLY A 148 -2.28 -8.30 -2.92
N THR A 149 -2.69 -9.36 -3.60
CA THR A 149 -2.93 -9.37 -5.05
C THR A 149 -4.41 -9.65 -5.33
N ASN A 150 -4.82 -9.55 -6.58
CA ASN A 150 -6.20 -9.92 -6.95
C ASN A 150 -6.45 -11.45 -7.00
N LYS A 151 -5.43 -12.30 -6.81
CA LYS A 151 -5.56 -13.78 -6.84
C LYS A 151 -4.97 -14.47 -5.60
N GLY A 152 -4.48 -13.72 -4.63
CA GLY A 152 -3.86 -14.29 -3.44
C GLY A 152 -3.04 -13.29 -2.66
N ILE A 153 -2.24 -13.80 -1.73
CA ILE A 153 -1.40 -13.01 -0.85
C ILE A 153 -0.02 -13.63 -0.71
N ALA A 154 1.00 -12.78 -0.71
CA ALA A 154 2.38 -13.17 -0.49
C ALA A 154 3.03 -12.25 0.55
N THR A 155 4.21 -12.66 1.01
CA THR A 155 5.10 -11.80 1.80
C THR A 155 6.46 -11.70 1.14
N LEU A 156 7.07 -10.51 1.14
CA LEU A 156 8.49 -10.32 0.90
C LEU A 156 9.21 -10.31 2.27
N ASP A 157 10.15 -11.23 2.45
CA ASP A 157 10.94 -11.30 3.67
C ASP A 157 12.07 -10.24 3.69
N PRO A 158 12.73 -9.99 4.84
CA PRO A 158 13.85 -9.05 4.93
C PRO A 158 15.08 -9.42 4.07
N ASN A 159 15.14 -10.65 3.54
CA ASN A 159 16.18 -11.13 2.64
C ASN A 159 15.73 -11.07 1.16
N ASN A 160 14.64 -10.35 0.86
CA ASN A 160 14.13 -10.12 -0.47
C ASN A 160 13.54 -11.36 -1.18
N ASN A 161 13.06 -12.35 -0.42
CA ASN A 161 12.37 -13.53 -0.97
C ASN A 161 10.85 -13.38 -0.92
N ILE A 162 10.18 -13.67 -2.04
CA ILE A 162 8.72 -13.77 -2.11
C ILE A 162 8.29 -15.14 -1.60
N ILE A 163 7.29 -15.14 -0.72
CA ILE A 163 6.66 -16.34 -0.17
C ILE A 163 5.16 -16.24 -0.42
N ASP A 164 4.63 -17.08 -1.32
CA ASP A 164 3.18 -17.23 -1.51
C ASP A 164 2.57 -17.93 -0.28
N ILE A 165 1.61 -17.26 0.36
CA ILE A 165 0.90 -17.76 1.53
C ILE A 165 -0.61 -17.92 1.25
N SER A 166 -1.02 -17.95 -0.01
CA SER A 166 -2.42 -18.06 -0.44
C SER A 166 -3.09 -19.36 -0.01
N TYR A 167 -2.32 -20.38 0.36
CA TYR A 167 -2.81 -21.64 0.93
C TYR A 167 -3.65 -21.43 2.21
N ILE A 168 -3.46 -20.30 2.92
CA ILE A 168 -4.24 -19.99 4.12
C ILE A 168 -5.73 -19.89 3.79
N PHE A 169 -6.11 -19.36 2.62
CA PHE A 169 -7.50 -19.18 2.23
C PHE A 169 -8.22 -20.52 2.08
N GLU A 170 -7.56 -21.50 1.45
CA GLU A 170 -8.09 -22.85 1.30
C GLU A 170 -8.24 -23.54 2.66
N LYS A 171 -7.24 -23.38 3.54
CA LYS A 171 -7.25 -23.96 4.88
C LYS A 171 -8.41 -23.43 5.75
N ILE A 172 -8.80 -22.18 5.57
CA ILE A 172 -9.87 -21.55 6.35
C ILE A 172 -11.23 -21.53 5.61
N GLY A 173 -11.30 -22.10 4.40
CA GLY A 173 -12.53 -22.19 3.62
C GLY A 173 -13.00 -20.87 3.01
N VAL A 174 -12.09 -19.93 2.71
CA VAL A 174 -12.39 -18.68 2.00
C VAL A 174 -12.04 -18.83 0.52
N SER A 175 -13.02 -18.66 -0.36
CA SER A 175 -12.84 -18.74 -1.81
C SER A 175 -12.34 -17.42 -2.43
N ASP A 176 -12.67 -16.28 -1.81
CA ASP A 176 -12.24 -14.97 -2.28
C ASP A 176 -10.78 -14.70 -1.92
N LYS A 177 -9.93 -14.76 -2.94
CA LYS A 177 -8.48 -14.52 -2.83
C LYS A 177 -8.09 -13.09 -3.24
N PHE A 178 -9.05 -12.21 -3.53
CA PHE A 178 -8.75 -10.82 -3.85
C PHE A 178 -8.48 -10.06 -2.55
N VAL A 179 -7.21 -9.89 -2.20
CA VAL A 179 -6.79 -9.16 -1.01
C VAL A 179 -6.62 -7.68 -1.29
N ARG A 180 -7.34 -6.85 -0.53
CA ARG A 180 -7.35 -5.39 -0.68
C ARG A 180 -6.85 -4.63 0.54
N ALA A 181 -6.76 -5.27 1.69
CA ALA A 181 -6.19 -4.67 2.89
C ALA A 181 -5.49 -5.73 3.74
N VAL A 182 -4.39 -5.34 4.37
CA VAL A 182 -3.67 -6.14 5.37
C VAL A 182 -3.26 -5.20 6.50
N TYR A 183 -3.38 -5.65 7.74
CA TYR A 183 -3.01 -4.86 8.91
C TYR A 183 -2.59 -5.75 10.08
N GLU A 184 -1.56 -5.37 10.83
CA GLU A 184 -1.17 -5.99 12.12
C GLU A 184 -1.61 -5.08 13.28
N ASP A 185 -2.39 -5.61 14.22
CA ASP A 185 -2.78 -4.87 15.43
C ASP A 185 -1.66 -4.83 16.48
N SER A 186 -1.81 -3.91 17.44
CA SER A 186 -0.91 -3.74 18.59
C SER A 186 -0.67 -5.02 19.43
N SER A 187 -1.56 -6.02 19.31
CA SER A 187 -1.43 -7.33 19.97
C SER A 187 -0.72 -8.39 19.12
N GLY A 188 -0.35 -8.05 17.88
CA GLY A 188 0.28 -8.92 16.89
C GLY A 188 -0.68 -9.88 16.20
N ASN A 189 -1.97 -9.55 16.12
CA ASN A 189 -2.91 -10.25 15.23
C ASN A 189 -2.88 -9.61 13.85
N TYR A 190 -3.02 -10.44 12.81
CA TYR A 190 -3.15 -9.96 11.45
C TYR A 190 -4.61 -9.95 11.02
N TYR A 191 -4.97 -8.92 10.25
CA TYR A 191 -6.25 -8.77 9.60
C TYR A 191 -6.04 -8.75 8.10
N ILE A 192 -6.82 -9.53 7.36
CA ILE A 192 -6.80 -9.61 5.90
C ILE A 192 -8.20 -9.27 5.41
N GLY A 193 -8.31 -8.22 4.60
CA GLY A 193 -9.55 -7.76 3.99
C GLY A 193 -9.68 -8.28 2.57
N CYS A 194 -10.73 -9.06 2.32
CA CYS A 194 -11.08 -9.54 0.98
C CYS A 194 -12.03 -8.56 0.28
N PHE A 195 -11.88 -8.39 -1.04
CA PHE A 195 -12.58 -7.34 -1.78
C PHE A 195 -13.95 -7.74 -2.34
N LEU A 196 -14.17 -9.02 -2.68
CA LEU A 196 -15.38 -9.44 -3.38
C LEU A 196 -16.47 -9.88 -2.40
N ASP A 197 -16.20 -10.94 -1.63
CA ASP A 197 -17.16 -11.51 -0.68
C ASP A 197 -16.48 -12.26 0.50
N GLY A 198 -15.15 -12.25 0.58
CA GLY A 198 -14.43 -12.98 1.64
C GLY A 198 -14.63 -12.41 3.04
N GLY A 199 -15.01 -11.14 3.17
CA GLY A 199 -15.13 -10.46 4.45
C GLY A 199 -13.78 -10.10 5.06
N LEU A 200 -13.77 -9.95 6.39
CA LEU A 200 -12.58 -9.64 7.17
C LEU A 200 -12.09 -10.92 7.89
N ILE A 201 -10.83 -11.26 7.68
CA ILE A 201 -10.20 -12.43 8.31
C ILE A 201 -9.23 -11.94 9.38
N LYS A 202 -9.46 -12.30 10.64
CA LYS A 202 -8.50 -12.11 11.74
C LYS A 202 -7.73 -13.40 11.97
N ILE A 203 -6.40 -13.31 12.07
CA ILE A 203 -5.50 -14.43 12.33
C ILE A 203 -4.62 -14.07 13.53
N ASN A 204 -4.61 -14.94 14.54
CA ASN A 204 -3.65 -14.86 15.63
C ASN A 204 -2.49 -15.84 15.35
N PRO A 205 -1.29 -15.36 14.99
CA PRO A 205 -0.18 -16.22 14.59
C PRO A 205 0.36 -17.08 15.74
N LYS A 206 0.26 -16.60 16.99
CA LYS A 206 0.74 -17.30 18.20
C LYS A 206 -0.10 -18.55 18.52
N THR A 207 -1.43 -18.42 18.42
CA THR A 207 -2.38 -19.50 18.72
C THR A 207 -2.84 -20.27 17.49
N LYS A 208 -2.51 -19.78 16.28
CA LYS A 208 -2.98 -20.29 14.98
C LYS A 208 -4.51 -20.30 14.84
N LYS A 209 -5.21 -19.53 15.68
CA LYS A 209 -6.66 -19.33 15.59
C LYS A 209 -6.96 -18.27 14.54
N TYR A 210 -8.09 -18.43 13.87
CA TYR A 210 -8.62 -17.43 12.95
C TYR A 210 -10.11 -17.18 13.21
N THR A 211 -10.61 -16.06 12.74
CA THR A 211 -12.02 -15.70 12.77
C THR A 211 -12.36 -14.98 11.47
N ILE A 212 -13.46 -15.36 10.84
CA ILE A 212 -13.95 -14.74 9.61
C ILE A 212 -15.19 -13.94 9.98
N TYR A 213 -15.13 -12.63 9.79
CA TYR A 213 -16.26 -11.74 9.94
C TYR A 213 -16.90 -11.55 8.56
N LYS A 214 -18.18 -11.89 8.46
CA LYS A 214 -19.01 -11.68 7.28
C LYS A 214 -20.28 -10.95 7.67
N ASN A 215 -20.84 -10.20 6.73
CA ASN A 215 -22.18 -9.67 6.78
C ASN A 215 -23.17 -10.83 6.86
N LYS A 216 -24.11 -10.68 7.78
CA LYS A 216 -25.25 -11.58 7.94
C LYS A 216 -26.50 -10.72 7.92
N GLU A 217 -27.45 -11.10 7.06
CA GLU A 217 -28.76 -10.46 6.98
C GLU A 217 -29.41 -10.46 8.37
N ASP A 218 -29.99 -9.32 8.76
CA ASP A 218 -30.66 -9.07 10.04
C ASP A 218 -29.80 -9.19 11.32
N ASP A 219 -28.47 -9.36 11.20
CA ASP A 219 -27.53 -9.34 12.33
C ASP A 219 -26.73 -8.03 12.34
N TYR A 220 -27.23 -7.05 13.08
CA TYR A 220 -26.59 -5.74 13.25
C TYR A 220 -25.27 -5.77 14.03
N SER A 221 -24.88 -6.93 14.59
CA SER A 221 -23.56 -7.11 15.21
C SER A 221 -22.50 -7.63 14.22
N SER A 222 -22.92 -7.98 13.00
CA SER A 222 -22.03 -8.38 11.91
C SER A 222 -21.49 -7.17 11.13
N ILE A 223 -20.46 -7.38 10.31
CA ILE A 223 -19.95 -6.30 9.44
C ILE A 223 -21.02 -5.89 8.41
N SER A 224 -21.07 -4.63 8.03
CA SER A 224 -22.11 -4.11 7.12
C SER A 224 -21.93 -4.56 5.66
N ASN A 225 -20.73 -5.00 5.27
CA ASN A 225 -20.43 -5.47 3.91
C ASN A 225 -19.24 -6.44 3.93
N ASN A 226 -19.23 -7.43 3.03
CA ASN A 226 -18.12 -8.38 2.87
C ASN A 226 -16.94 -7.82 2.06
N SER A 227 -17.12 -6.69 1.37
CA SER A 227 -16.08 -6.01 0.62
C SER A 227 -15.28 -5.08 1.54
N ILE A 228 -14.09 -5.53 1.91
CA ILE A 228 -13.17 -4.76 2.76
C ILE A 228 -12.23 -3.95 1.88
N ARG A 229 -12.12 -2.66 2.16
CA ARG A 229 -11.26 -1.74 1.39
C ARG A 229 -10.05 -1.25 2.15
N ASP A 230 -10.15 -1.12 3.46
CA ASP A 230 -9.10 -0.59 4.32
C ASP A 230 -9.31 -1.09 5.75
N ILE A 231 -8.24 -1.17 6.53
CA ILE A 231 -8.24 -1.64 7.92
C ILE A 231 -7.26 -0.78 8.72
N THR A 232 -7.72 -0.22 9.84
CA THR A 232 -6.89 0.57 10.75
C THR A 232 -7.28 0.31 12.20
N GLU A 233 -6.39 0.60 13.14
CA GLU A 233 -6.61 0.50 14.58
C GLU A 233 -6.60 1.91 15.19
N ASP A 234 -7.50 2.15 16.14
CA ASP A 234 -7.50 3.39 16.90
C ASP A 234 -6.41 3.39 17.97
N SER A 235 -5.88 4.57 18.29
CA SER A 235 -5.10 4.74 19.52
C SER A 235 -6.08 4.81 20.68
N LYS A 236 -6.05 3.80 21.57
CA LYS A 236 -6.76 3.85 22.85
C LYS A 236 -6.31 5.00 23.74
#